data_AF-A0A9X3WIP2-F1
#
_entry.id   AF-A0A9X3WIP2-F1
#
_cell.length_a   1.000
_cell.length_b   1.000
_cell.length_c   1.000
_cell.angle_alpha   90.00
_cell.angle_beta   90.00
_cell.angle_gamma   90.00
#
_symmetry.space_group_name_H-M   'P 1'
#
loop_
_entity.id
_entity.type
_entity.pdbx_description
1 polymer ?
#
loop_
_entity_poly.entity_id
_entity_poly.type
_entity_poly.pdbx_seq_one_letter_code
_entity_poly.pdbx_strand_id
1 'polypeptide(L)' 'MSSKQENLVNYSDSEIRNNTLEVLEHISDGYYFLNTNWEFRFVNKAAEDFFAKSREVLMGGTWGQERCPTSHI' A
#
# COMPACT_ATOMS: atom_id res chain seq x y z
N MET A 1 16.64 -38.79 15.06
CA MET A 1 16.84 -37.55 15.84
C MET A 1 16.37 -36.37 14.99
N SER A 2 15.40 -35.62 15.53
CA SER A 2 14.84 -34.34 15.06
C SER A 2 14.33 -34.26 13.61
N SER A 3 13.11 -34.75 13.41
CA SER A 3 12.20 -34.27 12.37
C SER A 3 11.88 -32.79 12.65
N LYS A 4 12.51 -31.89 11.89
CA LYS A 4 12.10 -30.48 11.85
C LYS A 4 10.64 -30.44 11.40
N GLN A 5 9.75 -30.00 12.29
CA GLN A 5 8.36 -29.73 11.95
C GLN A 5 8.33 -28.63 10.90
N GLU A 6 8.05 -28.99 9.64
CA GLU A 6 7.61 -28.02 8.63
C GLU A 6 6.22 -27.55 9.04
N ASN A 7 6.16 -26.46 9.79
CA ASN A 7 4.95 -25.66 9.95
C ASN A 7 4.65 -24.99 8.60
N LEU A 8 4.05 -25.74 7.68
CA LEU A 8 3.39 -25.19 6.51
C LEU A 8 2.14 -24.48 7.04
N VAL A 9 2.28 -23.20 7.37
CA VAL A 9 1.18 -22.39 7.86
C VAL A 9 0.14 -22.31 6.76
N ASN A 10 -0.99 -22.98 6.96
CA ASN A 10 -2.17 -22.87 6.11
C ASN A 10 -2.80 -21.49 6.33
N TYR A 11 -2.20 -20.45 5.78
CA TYR A 11 -2.81 -19.13 5.79
C TYR A 11 -4.01 -19.12 4.84
N SER A 12 -5.14 -18.61 5.33
CA SER A 12 -6.27 -18.29 4.44
C SER A 12 -5.91 -17.12 3.53
N ASP A 13 -6.45 -17.05 2.32
CA ASP A 13 -6.19 -15.95 1.37
C ASP A 13 -6.46 -14.56 1.98
N SER A 14 -7.47 -14.45 2.86
CA SER A 14 -7.78 -13.21 3.58
C SER A 14 -6.70 -12.82 4.58
N GLU A 15 -6.07 -13.80 5.24
CA GLU A 15 -5.03 -13.55 6.24
C GLU A 15 -3.72 -13.15 5.58
N ILE A 16 -3.37 -13.79 4.45
CA ILE A 16 -2.26 -13.37 3.60
C ILE A 16 -2.49 -11.93 3.13
N ARG A 17 -3.70 -11.62 2.67
CA ARG A 17 -4.06 -10.27 2.22
C ARG A 17 -3.91 -9.25 3.36
N ASN A 18 -4.42 -9.54 4.55
CA ASN A 18 -4.35 -8.64 5.69
C ASN A 18 -2.91 -8.40 6.13
N ASN A 19 -2.10 -9.47 6.27
CA ASN A 19 -0.69 -9.36 6.61
C ASN A 19 0.08 -8.57 5.53
N THR A 20 -0.22 -8.80 4.25
CA THR A 20 0.37 -8.04 3.15
C THR A 20 0.04 -6.56 3.26
N LEU A 21 -1.23 -6.21 3.53
CA LEU A 21 -1.64 -4.82 3.71
C LEU A 21 -0.94 -4.19 4.92
N GLU A 22 -0.85 -4.91 6.04
CA GLU A 22 -0.15 -4.45 7.24
C GLU A 22 1.34 -4.14 6.96
N VAL A 23 2.02 -5.01 6.21
CA VAL A 23 3.40 -4.76 5.79
C VAL A 23 3.49 -3.50 4.94
N LEU A 24 2.63 -3.34 3.93
CA LEU A 24 2.63 -2.17 3.05
C LEU A 24 2.35 -0.86 3.80
N GLU A 25 1.53 -0.88 4.86
CA GLU A 25 1.24 0.30 5.69
C GLU A 25 2.46 0.82 6.44
N HIS A 26 3.41 -0.05 6.79
CA HIS A 26 4.58 0.31 7.59
C HIS A 26 5.85 0.55 6.76
N ILE A 27 5.79 0.41 5.42
CA ILE A 27 6.90 0.79 4.55
C ILE A 27 7.10 2.31 4.62
N SER A 28 8.34 2.74 4.85
CA SER A 28 8.69 4.16 4.98
C SER A 28 8.58 4.94 3.67
N ASP A 29 8.73 4.28 2.54
CA ASP A 29 8.51 4.86 1.21
C ASP A 29 7.02 4.89 0.86
N GLY A 30 6.60 5.96 0.17
CA GLY A 30 5.23 6.10 -0.31
C GLY A 30 4.88 4.99 -1.30
N TYR A 31 3.83 4.22 -0.98
CA TYR A 31 3.36 3.12 -1.80
C TYR A 31 1.86 3.26 -2.10
N TYR A 32 1.49 3.11 -3.37
CA TYR A 32 0.11 3.23 -3.83
C TYR A 32 -0.17 2.36 -5.06
N PHE A 33 -1.42 1.95 -5.24
CA PHE A 33 -1.90 1.25 -6.43
C PHE A 33 -2.85 2.14 -7.22
N LEU A 34 -2.73 2.09 -8.54
CA LEU A 34 -3.65 2.74 -9.48
C LEU A 34 -4.42 1.68 -10.27
N ASN A 35 -5.67 1.96 -10.63
CA ASN A 35 -6.36 1.19 -11.67
C ASN A 35 -5.94 1.65 -13.08
N THR A 36 -6.52 1.04 -14.10
CA THR A 36 -6.26 1.39 -15.51
C THR A 36 -6.61 2.83 -15.89
N ASN A 37 -7.46 3.50 -15.09
CA ASN A 37 -7.86 4.89 -15.27
C ASN A 37 -6.96 5.85 -14.48
N TRP A 38 -5.85 5.37 -13.92
CA TRP A 38 -4.94 6.14 -13.07
C TRP A 38 -5.55 6.60 -11.74
N GLU A 39 -6.63 5.97 -11.31
CA GLU A 39 -7.31 6.28 -10.04
C GLU A 39 -6.70 5.48 -8.90
N PHE A 40 -6.53 6.10 -7.73
CA PHE A 40 -6.00 5.40 -6.56
C PHE A 40 -6.96 4.33 -6.04
N ARG A 41 -6.42 3.12 -5.82
CA ARG A 41 -7.11 1.96 -5.24
C ARG A 41 -6.55 1.54 -3.88
N PHE A 42 -5.35 2.00 -3.56
CA PHE A 42 -4.68 1.84 -2.28
C PHE A 42 -3.63 2.93 -2.14
N VAL A 43 -3.45 3.44 -0.93
CA VAL A 43 -2.42 4.43 -0.56
C VAL A 43 -2.01 4.09 0.87
N ASN A 44 -0.71 3.84 1.10
CA ASN A 44 -0.19 3.61 2.45
C ASN A 44 0.02 4.92 3.22
N LYS A 45 0.36 4.83 4.51
CA LYS A 45 0.60 6.01 5.34
C LYS A 45 1.69 6.94 4.80
N ALA A 46 2.83 6.40 4.37
CA ALA A 46 3.93 7.19 3.83
C ALA A 46 3.53 7.96 2.55
N ALA A 47 2.66 7.40 1.72
CA ALA A 47 2.15 8.08 0.53
C ALA A 47 1.18 9.22 0.88
N GLU A 48 0.37 9.11 1.93
CA GLU A 48 -0.44 10.25 2.42
C GLU A 48 0.46 11.43 2.79
N ASP A 49 1.55 11.15 3.49
CA ASP A 49 2.51 12.16 3.94
C ASP A 49 3.24 12.78 2.72
N PHE A 50 3.60 11.94 1.73
CA PHE A 50 4.18 12.39 0.47
C PHE A 50 3.25 13.32 -0.33
N PHE A 51 1.97 12.99 -0.46
CA PHE A 51 0.98 13.83 -1.15
C PHE A 51 0.44 14.98 -0.29
N ALA A 52 0.77 15.00 1.01
CA ALA A 52 0.18 15.88 2.01
C ALA A 52 -1.37 15.85 2.01
N LYS A 53 -1.95 14.67 1.77
CA LYS A 53 -3.40 14.43 1.67
C LYS A 53 -3.76 13.10 2.31
N SER A 54 -4.91 13.04 2.95
CA SER A 54 -5.40 11.76 3.50
C SER A 54 -5.80 10.81 2.37
N ARG A 55 -5.77 9.51 2.68
CA ARG A 55 -6.21 8.44 1.80
C ARG A 55 -7.63 8.67 1.32
N GLU A 56 -8.53 9.12 2.18
CA GLU A 56 -9.93 9.37 1.81
C GLU A 56 -10.07 10.42 0.71
N VAL A 57 -9.17 11.41 0.67
CA VAL A 57 -9.13 12.44 -0.38
C VAL A 57 -8.51 11.88 -1.67
N LEU A 58 -7.49 11.02 -1.54
CA LEU A 58 -6.79 10.44 -2.69
C LEU A 58 -7.58 9.32 -3.36
N MET A 59 -8.37 8.54 -2.61
CA MET A 59 -9.15 7.41 -3.13
C MET A 59 -10.13 7.86 -4.21
N GLY A 60 -10.03 7.26 -5.39
CA GLY A 60 -10.82 7.65 -6.56
C GLY A 60 -10.35 8.93 -7.27
N GLY A 61 -9.37 9.65 -6.71
CA GLY A 61 -8.66 10.72 -7.39
C GLY A 61 -7.70 10.19 -8.46
N THR A 62 -7.35 11.02 -9.45
CA THR A 62 -6.44 10.63 -10.54
C THR A 62 -5.01 11.07 -10.23
N TRP A 63 -4.04 10.16 -10.29
CA TRP A 63 -2.63 10.41 -9.93
C TRP A 63 -2.04 11.69 -10.53
N GLY A 64 -2.26 11.97 -11.82
CA GLY A 64 -1.69 13.15 -12.49
C GLY A 64 -2.33 14.50 -12.12
N GLN A 65 -3.49 14.50 -11.45
CA GLN A 65 -4.12 15.70 -10.91
C GLN A 65 -3.60 16.01 -9.50
N GLU A 66 -3.08 15.00 -8.81
CA GLU A 66 -2.50 15.14 -7.49
C GLU A 66 -1.10 15.75 -7.59
N ARG A 67 -0.95 16.97 -7.06
CA ARG A 67 0.37 17.62 -6.99
C ARG A 67 1.24 16.89 -5.98
N CYS A 68 2.25 16.21 -6.49
CA CYS A 68 3.40 15.80 -5.70
C CYS A 68 4.17 17.07 -5.24
N PRO A 69 4.38 17.29 -3.92
CA PRO A 69 5.08 18.46 -3.39
C PRO A 69 6.51 18.62 -3.92
N THR A 70 7.17 17.53 -4.30
CA THR A 70 8.57 17.52 -4.75
C THR A 70 8.75 17.74 -6.25
N SER A 71 7.69 18.05 -7.01
CA SER A 71 7.77 18.35 -8.45
C SER A 71 8.34 19.75 -8.80
N HIS A 72 9.24 20.26 -7.96
CA HIS A 72 10.12 21.40 -8.27
C HIS A 72 11.54 20.88 -8.51
N ILE A 73 11.74 20.15 -9.61
CA ILE A 73 13.08 19.85 -10.15
C ILE A 73 13.05 20.19 -11.63
#